data_AF-A0A534VRZ7-F1
#
_entry.id   AF-A0A534VRZ7-F1
#
_cell.length_a   1.000
_cell.length_b   1.000
_cell.length_c   1.000
_cell.angle_alpha   90.00
_cell.angle_beta   90.00
_cell.angle_gamma   90.00
#
_symmetry.space_group_name_H-M   'P 1'
#
loop_
_entity.id
_entity.type
_entity.pdbx_description
1 polymer ?
#
loop_
_entity_poly.entity_id
_entity_poly.type
_entity_poly.pdbx_seq_one_letter_code
_entity_poly.pdbx_strand_id
1 'polypeptide(L)'
;MAALRVKLVRGLSGHPEDHRATVRGLGLTKVGRERILQDTPDIRGMVAKVGYLLEVQPTSEEFKPFGRRSRAKSQREAAKPAGKGA
;
A
#
# COMPACT_ATOMS: atom_id res chain seq x y z
N MET A 1 -0.50 12.39 5.21
CA MET A 1 0.45 11.31 5.56
C MET A 1 1.27 10.98 4.32
N ALA A 2 2.57 10.81 4.44
CA ALA A 2 3.41 10.44 3.30
C ALA A 2 3.04 9.05 2.78
N ALA A 3 3.17 8.84 1.47
CA ALA A 3 2.91 7.56 0.84
C ALA A 3 4.11 7.06 0.05
N LEU A 4 4.14 5.75 -0.16
CA LEU A 4 5.18 5.05 -0.89
C LEU A 4 4.51 4.33 -2.06
N ARG A 5 4.93 4.65 -3.28
CA ARG A 5 4.60 3.85 -4.46
C ARG A 5 5.56 2.68 -4.52
N VAL A 6 5.02 1.48 -4.41
CA VAL A 6 5.77 0.23 -4.41
C VAL A 6 5.39 -0.56 -5.66
N LYS A 7 6.38 -0.94 -6.46
CA LYS A 7 6.23 -1.70 -7.69
C LYS A 7 7.02 -3.00 -7.62
N LEU A 8 6.40 -4.11 -7.99
CA LEU A 8 7.09 -5.40 -8.08
C LEU A 8 7.86 -5.49 -9.40
N VAL A 9 9.18 -5.39 -9.37
CA VAL A 9 10.03 -5.44 -10.57
C VAL A 9 10.57 -6.84 -10.86
N ARG A 10 10.70 -7.70 -9.85
CA ARG A 10 11.17 -9.08 -9.99
C ARG A 10 10.08 -10.09 -9.69
N GLY A 11 10.11 -11.22 -10.40
CA GLY A 11 9.19 -12.33 -10.20
C GLY A 11 9.37 -13.00 -8.83
N LEU A 12 8.32 -13.67 -8.35
CA LEU A 12 8.34 -14.39 -7.06
C LEU A 12 8.85 -15.84 -7.17
N SER A 13 9.13 -16.32 -8.39
CA SER A 13 9.60 -17.68 -8.62
C SER A 13 11.00 -17.88 -8.01
N GLY A 14 11.22 -19.02 -7.36
CA GLY A 14 12.50 -19.33 -6.69
C GLY A 14 12.76 -18.60 -5.37
N HIS A 15 11.88 -17.70 -4.92
CA HIS A 15 12.03 -17.05 -3.60
C HIS A 15 11.35 -17.82 -2.46
N PRO A 16 11.85 -17.70 -1.21
CA PRO A 16 11.26 -18.31 -0.02
C PRO A 16 9.78 -17.95 0.15
N GLU A 17 9.01 -18.86 0.75
CA GLU A 17 7.57 -18.66 0.96
C GLU A 17 7.27 -17.42 1.80
N ASP A 18 8.08 -17.13 2.82
CA ASP A 18 7.96 -15.93 3.66
C ASP A 18 7.98 -14.62 2.85
N HIS A 19 8.83 -14.57 1.83
CA HIS A 19 8.97 -13.40 0.97
C HIS A 19 7.76 -13.28 0.05
N ARG A 20 7.28 -14.42 -0.45
CA ARG A 20 6.04 -14.48 -1.25
C ARG A 20 4.83 -14.04 -0.42
N ALA A 21 4.73 -14.47 0.84
CA ALA A 21 3.66 -14.08 1.75
C ALA A 21 3.68 -12.57 2.02
N THR A 22 4.87 -12.01 2.27
CA THR A 22 5.07 -10.57 2.49
C THR A 22 4.61 -9.75 1.28
N VAL A 23 5.08 -10.12 0.08
CA VAL A 23 4.72 -9.45 -1.19
C VAL A 23 3.22 -9.56 -1.50
N ARG A 24 2.60 -10.71 -1.21
CA ARG A 24 1.15 -10.91 -1.30
C ARG A 24 0.38 -10.04 -0.30
N GLY A 25 0.88 -9.90 0.94
CA GLY A 25 0.32 -9.02 1.97
C GLY A 25 0.32 -7.54 1.57
N LEU A 26 1.35 -7.12 0.82
CA LEU A 26 1.42 -5.78 0.21
C LEU A 26 0.50 -5.61 -1.03
N GLY A 27 -0.19 -6.67 -1.47
CA GLY A 27 -1.13 -6.63 -2.59
C GLY A 27 -0.46 -6.68 -3.98
N LEU A 28 0.80 -7.10 -4.04
CA LEU A 28 1.64 -7.16 -5.24
C LEU A 28 1.71 -8.60 -5.77
N THR A 29 0.72 -9.04 -6.54
CA THR A 29 0.63 -10.44 -6.99
C THR A 29 1.32 -10.74 -8.33
N LYS A 30 1.65 -9.72 -9.13
CA LYS A 30 2.21 -9.86 -10.47
C LYS A 30 3.33 -8.83 -10.69
N VAL A 31 4.34 -9.20 -11.48
CA VAL A 31 5.42 -8.29 -11.89
C VAL A 31 4.83 -7.12 -12.68
N GLY A 32 5.38 -5.92 -12.46
CA GLY A 32 4.90 -4.66 -13.03
C GLY A 32 3.72 -4.04 -12.28
N ARG A 33 3.10 -4.75 -11.33
CA ARG A 33 2.01 -4.21 -10.51
C ARG A 33 2.58 -3.21 -9.52
N GLU A 34 1.88 -2.09 -9.39
CA GLU A 34 2.22 -1.01 -8.48
C GLU A 34 1.08 -0.70 -7.53
N ARG A 35 1.42 -0.27 -6.32
CA ARG A 35 0.49 0.14 -5.28
C ARG A 35 1.05 1.30 -4.49
N ILE A 36 0.18 2.23 -4.15
CA ILE A 36 0.46 3.28 -3.17
C ILE A 36 0.15 2.67 -1.80
N LEU A 37 1.10 2.79 -0.88
CA LEU A 37 1.03 2.31 0.49
C LEU A 37 1.32 3.46 1.45
N GLN A 38 0.77 3.41 2.65
CA GLN A 38 1.09 4.40 3.69
C GLN A 38 2.52 4.20 4.17
N ASP A 39 3.19 5.30 4.49
CA ASP A 39 4.50 5.27 5.09
C ASP A 39 4.41 4.97 6.60
N THR A 40 4.22 3.70 6.95
CA THR A 40 4.20 3.21 8.34
C THR A 40 5.45 2.36 8.63
N PRO A 41 5.93 2.33 9.89
CA PRO A 41 7.09 1.50 10.26
C PRO A 41 6.87 0.01 9.95
N ASP A 42 5.63 -0.50 10.08
CA ASP A 42 5.27 -1.87 9.70
C ASP A 42 5.47 -2.13 8.21
N ILE A 43 4.96 -1.22 7.36
CA ILE A 43 5.10 -1.33 5.90
C ILE A 43 6.57 -1.17 5.50
N ARG A 44 7.31 -0.25 6.12
CA ARG A 44 8.77 -0.12 5.92
C ARG A 44 9.51 -1.41 6.28
N GLY A 45 9.15 -2.07 7.39
CA GLY A 45 9.75 -3.35 7.78
C GLY A 45 9.49 -4.46 6.75
N MET A 46 8.24 -4.55 6.27
CA MET A 46 7.87 -5.48 5.20
C MET A 46 8.64 -5.18 3.91
N VAL A 47 8.69 -3.91 3.49
CA VAL A 47 9.40 -3.46 2.30
C VAL A 47 10.90 -3.72 2.42
N ALA A 48 11.52 -3.49 3.58
CA ALA A 48 12.94 -3.78 3.80
C ALA A 48 13.26 -5.26 3.62
N LYS A 49 12.40 -6.16 4.12
CA LYS A 49 12.57 -7.62 3.96
C LYS A 49 12.58 -8.07 2.49
N VAL A 50 11.75 -7.45 1.65
CA VAL A 50 11.61 -7.81 0.23
C VAL A 50 12.11 -6.72 -0.73
N GLY A 51 12.95 -5.81 -0.24
CA GLY A 51 13.34 -4.59 -0.96
C GLY A 51 14.10 -4.87 -2.26
N TYR A 52 14.79 -6.00 -2.34
CA TYR A 52 15.50 -6.44 -3.56
C TYR A 52 14.57 -6.88 -4.71
N LEU A 53 13.27 -7.10 -4.42
CA LEU A 53 12.25 -7.44 -5.42
C LEU A 53 11.42 -6.24 -5.86
N LEU A 54 11.49 -5.16 -5.10
CA LEU A 54 10.59 -4.03 -5.18
C LEU A 54 11.34 -2.78 -5.61
N GLU A 55 10.65 -1.95 -6.38
CA GLU A 55 11.04 -0.58 -6.64
C GLU A 55 10.13 0.31 -5.81
N VAL A 56 10.71 1.14 -4.94
CA VAL A 56 10.00 2.01 -4.01
C VAL A 56 10.27 3.45 -4.39
N GLN A 57 9.22 4.23 -4.59
CA GLN A 57 9.29 5.64 -4.89
C GLN A 57 8.47 6.41 -3.84
N PRO A 58 9.04 7.41 -3.16
CA PRO A 58 8.27 8.28 -2.29
C PRO A 58 7.30 9.11 -3.12
N THR A 59 6.02 9.12 -2.75
CA THR A 59 5.00 9.86 -3.49
C THR A 59 4.10 10.59 -2.51
N SER A 60 3.73 11.83 -2.84
CA SER A 60 2.78 12.62 -2.05
C SER A 60 1.32 12.23 -2.32
N GLU A 61 1.08 11.16 -3.08
CA GLU A 61 -0.26 10.69 -3.42
C GLU A 61 -0.95 10.05 -2.20
N GLU A 62 -2.21 10.40 -1.98
CA GLU A 62 -2.97 9.91 -0.84
C GLU A 62 -3.27 8.41 -0.97
N PHE A 63 -2.93 7.62 0.06
CA PHE A 63 -3.27 6.20 0.13
C PHE A 63 -4.79 6.01 0.09
N LYS A 64 -5.32 5.52 -1.02
CA LYS A 64 -6.73 5.13 -1.14
C LYS A 64 -6.90 3.67 -0.74
N PRO A 65 -7.62 3.35 0.37
CA PRO A 65 -7.82 1.98 0.79
C PRO A 65 -8.54 1.19 -0.31
N PHE A 66 -8.16 -0.08 -0.48
CA PHE A 66 -8.75 -0.96 -1.49
C PHE A 66 -9.96 -1.74 -0.92
N GLY A 67 -10.93 -2.04 -1.77
CA GLY A 67 -12.13 -2.83 -1.43
C GLY A 67 -13.43 -2.16 -1.87
N ARG A 68 -14.49 -2.93 -2.18
CA ARG A 68 -15.78 -2.33 -2.56
C ARG A 68 -16.38 -1.43 -1.48
N ARG A 69 -15.98 -1.62 -0.21
CA ARG A 69 -16.42 -0.81 0.94
C ARG A 69 -15.60 0.47 1.15
N SER A 70 -14.40 0.58 0.58
CA SER A 70 -13.53 1.73 0.82
C SER A 70 -14.00 2.98 0.09
N ARG A 71 -14.59 2.85 -1.12
CA ARG A 71 -15.28 3.96 -1.79
C ARG A 71 -16.39 4.55 -0.91
N ALA A 72 -17.17 3.71 -0.24
CA ALA A 72 -18.26 4.14 0.64
C ALA A 72 -17.76 4.79 1.94
N LYS A 73 -16.56 4.41 2.43
CA LYS A 73 -15.97 5.01 3.63
C LYS A 73 -15.30 6.35 3.34
N SER A 74 -14.55 6.48 2.24
CA SER A 74 -13.97 7.77 1.80
C SER A 74 -15.06 8.81 1.48
N GLN A 75 -16.19 8.38 0.90
CA GLN A 75 -17.33 9.26 0.65
C GLN A 75 -18.12 9.63 1.93
N ARG A 76 -18.09 8.78 2.97
CA ARG A 76 -18.71 9.09 4.28
C ARG A 76 -17.82 9.93 5.19
N GLU A 77 -16.51 9.75 5.16
CA GLU A 77 -15.56 10.54 5.97
C GLU A 77 -15.43 11.98 5.46
N ALA A 78 -15.52 12.20 4.14
CA ALA A 78 -15.56 13.53 3.53
C ALA A 78 -16.90 14.27 3.73
N ALA A 79 -17.97 13.57 4.11
CA ALA A 79 -19.32 14.12 4.26
C ALA A 79 -19.71 14.45 5.71
N LYS A 80 -18.75 14.56 6.65
CA LYS A 80 -19.04 15.01 8.01
C LYS A 80 -18.96 16.54 8.03
N PRO A 81 -20.07 17.29 8.04
CA PRO A 81 -20.00 18.73 8.19
C PRO A 81 -19.41 19.06 9.55
N ALA A 82 -18.33 19.83 9.55
CA ALA A 82 -17.97 20.68 10.67
C ALA A 82 -19.16 21.60 10.94
N GLY A 83 -19.76 21.50 12.12
CA GLY A 83 -20.83 22.40 12.52
C GLY A 83 -21.95 21.73 13.29
N LYS A 84 -21.81 21.71 14.61
CA LYS A 84 -22.89 22.21 15.45
C LYS A 84 -22.26 22.96 16.61
N GLY A 85 -22.19 24.28 16.44
CA GLY A 85 -22.11 25.19 17.57
C GLY A 85 -23.45 25.18 18.31
N ALA A 86 -23.34 25.25 19.63
CA ALA A 86 -24.25 25.85 20.62
C ALA A 86 -23.78 25.35 21.99
#